data_AF-A0AAD4HCP3-F1
#
_entry.id   AF-A0AAD4HCP3-F1
#
_cell.length_a   1.000
_cell.length_b   1.000
_cell.length_c   1.000
_cell.angle_alpha   90.00
_cell.angle_beta   90.00
_cell.angle_gamma   90.00
#
_symmetry.space_group_name_H-M   'P 1'
#
loop_
_entity.id
_entity.type
_entity.pdbx_description
1 polymer ?
#
loop_
_entity_poly.entity_id
_entity_poly.type
_entity_poly.pdbx_seq_one_letter_code
_entity_poly.pdbx_strand_id
1 'polypeptide(L)'
;MTRALRAGNNCPQAMTPSFDWMREFNYEGNLLIFVNTHSDTKTGNLVVSGNEKNPMSIPIYELLSKYIGDHNLRAATHAISAINKKAGVGPCIRGLVICACGSTGRLDDSALLLTRFVKEDIFDFVLTFLSVSTMDPVVVPALNRFIENVYVYGLQMWDALEESFGEDRHALNQSPVFLSFAEMKTNGDKVRQRTVHTRVLAYSNLRDGRPWGLDIYRCLSAACNAPAYNIIFHPHGKQYYGKQWVQTKIKYECLECGVVQKAISCPPWIHAARSQNYGRVWYEWPLSAEHKRDIGIIC
;
A
#
# COMPACT_ATOMS: atom_id res chain seq x y z
N MET A 1 -5.04 28.80 1.33
CA MET A 1 -6.08 28.57 2.35
C MET A 1 -5.61 27.46 3.28
N THR A 2 -5.15 27.79 4.49
CA THR A 2 -4.75 26.81 5.51
C THR A 2 -6.00 26.39 6.29
N ARG A 3 -6.53 25.19 6.00
CA ARG A 3 -7.56 24.56 6.84
C ARG A 3 -6.90 24.18 8.17
N ALA A 4 -7.05 25.01 9.19
CA ALA A 4 -6.74 24.59 10.55
C ALA A 4 -7.76 23.52 10.98
N LEU A 5 -7.29 22.35 11.41
CA LEU A 5 -8.13 21.37 12.10
C LEU A 5 -8.72 22.07 13.32
N ARG A 6 -10.06 22.20 13.39
CA ARG A 6 -10.73 22.81 14.53
C ARG A 6 -10.41 21.98 15.78
N ALA A 7 -9.68 22.58 16.72
CA ALA A 7 -9.46 22.01 18.04
C ALA A 7 -10.81 21.75 18.71
N GLY A 8 -11.02 20.53 19.21
CA GLY A 8 -12.25 20.13 19.91
C GLY A 8 -13.20 19.22 19.12
N ASN A 9 -12.88 18.85 17.87
CA ASN A 9 -13.65 17.87 17.10
C ASN A 9 -13.01 16.46 17.11
N ASN A 10 -12.20 16.18 18.12
CA ASN A 10 -11.31 15.00 18.17
C ASN A 10 -12.04 13.69 18.51
N CYS A 11 -13.33 13.79 18.83
CA CYS A 11 -14.26 12.66 18.96
C CYS A 11 -15.67 13.24 18.80
N PRO A 12 -16.31 13.17 17.62
CA PRO A 12 -17.72 13.55 17.50
C PRO A 12 -18.50 12.75 18.56
N GLN A 13 -19.28 13.42 19.42
CA GLN A 13 -20.24 12.75 20.32
C GLN A 13 -21.21 11.82 19.55
N ALA A 14 -21.31 11.99 18.23
CA ALA A 14 -22.05 11.15 17.30
C ALA A 14 -21.46 9.74 17.05
N MET A 15 -20.45 9.30 17.81
CA MET A 15 -19.84 7.98 17.67
C MET A 15 -20.09 7.08 18.87
N THR A 16 -21.37 6.88 19.21
CA THR A 16 -21.74 5.57 19.74
C THR A 16 -21.35 4.50 18.71
N PRO A 17 -20.90 3.29 19.11
CA PRO A 17 -20.61 2.20 18.18
C PRO A 17 -21.86 1.86 17.36
N SER A 18 -22.07 2.51 16.21
CA SER A 18 -23.15 2.18 15.29
C SER A 18 -22.73 0.98 14.43
N PHE A 19 -22.24 -0.07 15.08
CA PHE A 19 -21.98 -1.37 14.46
C PHE A 19 -23.04 -2.41 14.84
N ASP A 20 -24.02 -2.01 15.66
CA ASP A 20 -25.17 -2.86 15.99
C ASP A 20 -25.94 -3.26 14.72
N TRP A 21 -25.98 -2.43 13.67
CA TRP A 21 -26.57 -2.83 12.38
C TRP A 21 -25.89 -4.06 11.79
N MET A 22 -24.57 -4.24 11.91
CA MET A 22 -23.93 -5.47 11.41
C MET A 22 -24.43 -6.71 12.15
N ARG A 23 -24.77 -6.58 13.45
CA ARG A 23 -25.40 -7.66 14.22
C ARG A 23 -26.81 -7.95 13.70
N GLU A 24 -27.57 -6.93 13.31
CA GLU A 24 -28.91 -7.09 12.72
C GLU A 24 -28.87 -7.89 11.40
N PHE A 25 -27.79 -7.76 10.62
CA PHE A 25 -27.57 -8.54 9.40
C PHE A 25 -26.82 -9.85 9.64
N ASN A 26 -26.69 -10.33 10.90
CA ASN A 26 -25.91 -11.52 11.27
C ASN A 26 -24.47 -11.51 10.73
N TYR A 27 -23.93 -10.32 10.48
CA TYR A 27 -22.63 -10.11 9.83
C TYR A 27 -22.52 -10.76 8.44
N GLU A 28 -23.65 -11.00 7.77
CA GLU A 28 -23.71 -11.50 6.40
C GLU A 28 -23.50 -10.35 5.42
N GLY A 29 -22.30 -10.26 4.86
CA GLY A 29 -22.02 -9.30 3.80
C GLY A 29 -20.56 -8.91 3.67
N ASN A 30 -20.32 -8.15 2.60
CA ASN A 30 -19.06 -7.50 2.34
C ASN A 30 -18.86 -6.33 3.31
N LEU A 31 -17.65 -6.20 3.87
CA LEU A 31 -17.25 -5.08 4.72
C LEU A 31 -16.12 -4.31 4.05
N LEU A 32 -16.24 -2.99 3.99
CA LEU A 32 -15.19 -2.11 3.52
C LEU A 32 -15.08 -0.90 4.46
N ILE A 33 -13.89 -0.70 5.01
CA ILE A 33 -13.59 0.43 5.89
C ILE A 33 -12.65 1.38 5.15
N PHE A 34 -13.06 2.65 5.07
CA PHE A 34 -12.21 3.74 4.60
C PHE A 34 -11.72 4.57 5.77
N VAL A 35 -10.41 4.76 5.81
CA VAL A 35 -9.76 5.69 6.74
C VAL A 35 -9.07 6.77 5.91
N ASN A 36 -9.64 7.97 5.91
CA ASN A 36 -9.07 9.14 5.25
C ASN A 36 -8.58 10.12 6.33
N THR A 37 -7.26 10.21 6.51
CA THR A 37 -6.62 11.06 7.53
C THR A 37 -5.17 11.40 7.15
N HIS A 38 -4.41 12.05 8.03
CA HIS A 38 -2.97 12.21 7.88
C HIS A 38 -2.23 11.13 8.67
N SER A 39 -0.97 10.86 8.32
CA SER A 39 -0.09 10.02 9.14
C SER A 39 1.16 10.76 9.54
N ASP A 40 1.63 10.47 10.76
CA ASP A 40 2.92 10.93 11.26
C ASP A 40 4.01 10.27 10.41
N THR A 41 4.83 11.09 9.75
CA THR A 41 5.88 10.63 8.84
C THR A 41 6.98 9.82 9.54
N LYS A 42 7.15 9.97 10.86
CA LYS A 42 8.18 9.28 11.64
C LYS A 42 7.75 7.89 12.11
N THR A 43 6.48 7.75 12.48
CA THR A 43 5.95 6.52 13.09
C THR A 43 5.02 5.76 12.15
N GLY A 44 4.41 6.43 11.17
CA GLY A 44 3.40 5.87 10.27
C GLY A 44 2.04 5.74 10.94
N ASN A 45 1.91 6.22 12.19
CA ASN A 45 0.66 6.28 12.93
C ASN A 45 -0.30 7.30 12.34
N LEU A 46 -1.59 7.10 12.57
CA LEU A 46 -2.65 7.95 12.05
C LEU A 46 -2.88 9.15 12.97
N VAL A 47 -2.84 10.35 12.40
CA VAL A 47 -3.11 11.59 13.12
C VAL A 47 -4.59 11.65 13.44
N VAL A 48 -4.92 11.80 14.72
CA VAL A 48 -6.31 11.92 15.21
C VAL A 48 -6.61 13.32 15.73
N SER A 49 -5.58 14.07 16.13
CA SER A 49 -5.70 15.47 16.52
C SER A 49 -4.34 16.17 16.53
N GLY A 50 -4.32 17.44 16.95
CA GLY A 50 -3.11 18.23 17.07
C GLY A 50 -2.87 19.15 15.88
N ASN A 51 -1.61 19.53 15.69
CA ASN A 51 -1.18 20.39 14.58
C ASN A 51 0.10 19.82 13.95
N GLU A 52 0.61 20.49 12.91
CA GLU A 52 1.79 20.06 12.17
C GLU A 52 3.04 19.86 13.05
N LYS A 53 3.20 20.66 14.11
CA LYS A 53 4.38 20.59 15.00
C LYS A 53 4.23 19.53 16.10
N ASN A 54 3.01 19.37 16.61
CA ASN A 54 2.68 18.45 17.69
C ASN A 54 1.45 17.61 17.28
N PRO A 55 1.61 16.67 16.32
CA PRO A 55 0.53 15.78 15.94
C PRO A 55 0.29 14.78 17.08
N MET A 56 -0.98 14.56 17.43
CA MET A 56 -1.38 13.42 18.23
C MET A 56 -1.75 12.30 17.27
N SER A 57 -0.87 11.30 17.17
CA SER A 57 -1.07 10.14 16.32
C SER A 57 -1.19 8.87 17.13
N ILE A 58 -2.03 7.94 16.67
CA ILE A 58 -2.21 6.62 17.27
C ILE A 58 -2.02 5.53 16.21
N PRO A 59 -1.58 4.33 16.59
CA PRO A 59 -1.53 3.21 15.65
C PRO A 59 -2.94 2.83 15.17
N ILE A 60 -3.02 2.31 13.95
CA ILE A 60 -4.29 1.95 13.31
C ILE A 60 -5.15 0.98 14.13
N TYR A 61 -4.56 0.02 14.84
CA TYR A 61 -5.34 -0.91 15.67
C TYR A 61 -6.07 -0.19 16.81
N GLU A 62 -5.47 0.84 17.39
CA GLU A 62 -6.08 1.64 18.45
C GLU A 62 -7.21 2.51 17.89
N LEU A 63 -7.04 3.04 16.67
CA LEU A 63 -8.12 3.75 15.97
C LEU A 63 -9.31 2.82 15.72
N LEU A 64 -9.07 1.62 15.16
CA LEU A 64 -10.13 0.64 14.92
C LEU A 64 -10.80 0.21 16.23
N SER A 65 -10.02 -0.06 17.28
CA SER A 65 -10.55 -0.40 18.61
C SER A 65 -11.44 0.71 19.16
N LYS A 66 -11.02 1.98 19.06
CA LYS A 66 -11.80 3.13 19.55
C LYS A 66 -13.10 3.38 18.78
N TYR A 67 -13.09 3.19 17.46
CA TYR A 67 -14.24 3.54 16.61
C TYR A 67 -15.22 2.37 16.41
N ILE A 68 -14.71 1.14 16.35
CA ILE A 68 -15.49 -0.07 16.08
C ILE A 68 -15.77 -0.82 17.38
N GLY A 69 -14.80 -0.82 18.30
CA GLY A 69 -14.75 -1.70 19.46
C GLY A 69 -14.09 -3.04 19.11
N ASP A 70 -13.09 -3.45 19.90
CA ASP A 70 -12.35 -4.71 19.67
C ASP A 70 -13.27 -5.92 19.59
N HIS A 71 -14.28 -5.96 20.46
CA HIS A 71 -15.28 -7.02 20.47
C HIS A 71 -16.07 -7.06 19.16
N ASN A 72 -16.51 -5.92 18.64
CA ASN A 72 -17.33 -5.85 17.44
C ASN A 72 -16.53 -6.21 16.19
N LEU A 73 -15.28 -5.73 16.08
CA LEU A 73 -14.41 -6.06 14.95
C LEU A 73 -14.11 -7.55 14.92
N ARG A 74 -13.75 -8.15 16.07
CA ARG A 74 -13.50 -9.59 16.16
C ARG A 74 -14.76 -10.42 15.90
N ALA A 75 -15.91 -10.02 16.44
CA ALA A 75 -17.18 -10.72 16.23
C ALA A 75 -17.57 -10.73 14.74
N ALA A 76 -17.49 -9.58 14.07
CA ALA A 76 -17.78 -9.45 12.64
C ALA A 76 -16.83 -10.29 11.79
N THR A 77 -15.54 -10.22 12.12
CA THR A 77 -14.50 -11.01 11.46
C THR A 77 -14.77 -12.51 11.58
N HIS A 78 -15.07 -12.99 12.78
CA HIS A 78 -15.33 -14.41 13.03
C HIS A 78 -16.59 -14.88 12.32
N ALA A 79 -17.66 -14.08 12.34
CA ALA A 79 -18.91 -14.40 11.67
C ALA A 79 -18.73 -14.49 10.15
N ILE A 80 -18.06 -13.52 9.53
CA ILE A 80 -17.74 -13.54 8.08
C ILE A 80 -16.85 -14.74 7.73
N SER A 81 -15.83 -15.04 8.54
CA SER A 81 -14.97 -16.22 8.33
C SER A 81 -15.79 -17.53 8.42
N ALA A 82 -16.75 -17.61 9.33
CA ALA A 82 -17.66 -18.75 9.43
C ALA A 82 -18.62 -18.86 8.23
N ILE A 83 -19.13 -17.74 7.72
CA ILE A 83 -19.95 -17.69 6.50
C ILE A 83 -19.15 -18.18 5.30
N ASN A 84 -17.91 -17.71 5.12
CA ASN A 84 -17.02 -18.11 4.02
C ASN A 84 -16.64 -19.60 4.05
N LYS A 85 -16.75 -20.26 5.22
CA LYS A 85 -16.58 -21.71 5.38
C LYS A 85 -17.84 -22.50 5.02
N LYS A 86 -19.03 -21.90 5.09
CA LYS A 86 -20.29 -22.55 4.69
C LYS A 86 -20.40 -22.57 3.17
N ALA A 87 -20.89 -23.67 2.61
CA ALA A 87 -21.12 -23.79 1.18
C ALA A 87 -22.34 -22.95 0.75
N GLY A 88 -22.23 -22.26 -0.40
CA GLY A 88 -23.38 -21.63 -1.07
C GLY A 88 -23.60 -20.14 -0.81
N VAL A 89 -22.91 -19.55 0.17
CA VAL A 89 -22.83 -18.09 0.33
C VAL A 89 -21.45 -17.69 -0.20
N GLY A 90 -21.41 -16.91 -1.29
CA GLY A 90 -20.15 -16.47 -1.92
C GLY A 90 -19.23 -15.79 -0.91
N PRO A 91 -17.92 -15.68 -1.20
CA PRO A 91 -16.99 -15.13 -0.21
C PRO A 91 -17.36 -13.68 0.10
N CYS A 92 -17.79 -13.44 1.35
CA CYS A 92 -17.88 -12.12 1.92
C CYS A 92 -16.47 -11.58 2.11
N ILE A 93 -16.16 -10.44 1.47
CA ILE A 93 -14.84 -9.81 1.47
C ILE A 93 -14.79 -8.71 2.51
N ARG A 94 -13.69 -8.64 3.27
CA ARG A 94 -13.38 -7.62 4.26
C ARG A 94 -12.17 -6.82 3.80
N GLY A 95 -12.37 -5.53 3.57
CA GLY A 95 -11.34 -4.62 3.08
C GLY A 95 -11.09 -3.47 4.04
N LEU A 96 -9.82 -3.07 4.15
CA LEU A 96 -9.41 -1.83 4.77
C LEU A 96 -8.65 -0.98 3.75
N VAL A 97 -9.11 0.24 3.52
CA VAL A 97 -8.43 1.22 2.66
C VAL A 97 -8.01 2.41 3.50
N ILE A 98 -6.71 2.67 3.53
CA ILE A 98 -6.12 3.80 4.25
C ILE A 98 -5.66 4.83 3.21
N CYS A 99 -6.50 5.82 2.96
CA CYS A 99 -6.21 6.99 2.14
C CYS A 99 -5.46 8.05 2.96
N ALA A 100 -4.43 7.65 3.70
CA ALA A 100 -3.69 8.58 4.53
C ALA A 100 -2.59 9.30 3.74
N CYS A 101 -2.51 10.62 3.85
CA CYS A 101 -1.30 11.34 3.43
C CYS A 101 -0.19 11.07 4.46
N GLY A 102 0.92 10.44 4.05
CA GLY A 102 2.13 10.27 4.87
C GLY A 102 2.73 8.86 4.76
N SER A 103 3.47 8.43 5.78
CA SER A 103 4.36 7.26 5.69
C SER A 103 3.75 5.95 6.20
N THR A 104 2.42 5.83 6.33
CA THR A 104 1.77 4.63 6.92
C THR A 104 2.18 3.32 6.25
N GLY A 105 2.14 3.22 4.91
CA GLY A 105 2.64 2.02 4.24
C GLY A 105 4.16 1.97 4.08
N ARG A 106 4.84 3.12 4.20
CA ARG A 106 6.25 3.32 3.85
C ARG A 106 7.21 2.84 4.94
N LEU A 107 6.80 2.89 6.21
CA LEU A 107 7.66 2.45 7.30
C LEU A 107 7.45 0.97 7.55
N ASP A 108 8.54 0.22 7.68
CA ASP A 108 8.51 -1.23 7.88
C ASP A 108 7.62 -1.64 9.06
N ASP A 109 7.77 -1.00 10.22
CA ASP A 109 7.00 -1.33 11.42
C ASP A 109 5.50 -1.13 11.19
N SER A 110 5.11 -0.02 10.57
CA SER A 110 3.70 0.25 10.28
C SER A 110 3.16 -0.71 9.20
N ALA A 111 3.93 -0.99 8.14
CA ALA A 111 3.58 -1.97 7.12
C ALA A 111 3.43 -3.39 7.67
N LEU A 112 4.26 -3.78 8.65
CA LEU A 112 4.15 -5.05 9.36
C LEU A 112 2.86 -5.12 10.18
N LEU A 113 2.49 -4.03 10.87
CA LEU A 113 1.21 -3.94 11.59
C LEU A 113 0.01 -4.06 10.62
N LEU A 114 0.05 -3.39 9.48
CA LEU A 114 -1.00 -3.50 8.46
C LEU A 114 -1.12 -4.93 7.92
N THR A 115 0.01 -5.58 7.64
CA THR A 115 0.07 -6.97 7.18
C THR A 115 -0.49 -7.94 8.22
N ARG A 116 -0.35 -7.65 9.52
CA ARG A 116 -0.91 -8.50 10.59
C ARG A 116 -2.42 -8.60 10.52
N PHE A 117 -3.13 -7.53 10.17
CA PHE A 117 -4.59 -7.63 10.03
C PHE A 117 -5.00 -8.66 8.97
N VAL A 118 -4.23 -8.78 7.89
CA VAL A 118 -4.51 -9.81 6.88
C VAL A 118 -4.07 -11.18 7.39
N LYS A 119 -2.88 -11.31 8.01
CA LYS A 119 -2.39 -12.59 8.56
C LYS A 119 -3.30 -13.18 9.63
N GLU A 120 -3.88 -12.35 10.48
CA GLU A 120 -4.79 -12.72 11.56
C GLU A 120 -6.24 -12.90 11.10
N ASP A 121 -6.47 -12.93 9.78
CA ASP A 121 -7.80 -13.10 9.17
C ASP A 121 -8.81 -12.02 9.60
N ILE A 122 -8.35 -10.82 9.98
CA ILE A 122 -9.21 -9.67 10.32
C ILE A 122 -9.75 -9.03 9.04
N PHE A 123 -8.87 -8.81 8.06
CA PHE A 123 -9.25 -8.38 6.71
C PHE A 123 -8.74 -9.37 5.66
N ASP A 124 -9.40 -9.39 4.51
CA ASP A 124 -8.94 -10.11 3.33
C ASP A 124 -7.94 -9.28 2.52
N PHE A 125 -8.03 -7.94 2.62
CA PHE A 125 -6.98 -7.05 2.14
C PHE A 125 -6.87 -5.74 2.94
N VAL A 126 -5.67 -5.17 2.90
CA VAL A 126 -5.36 -3.82 3.38
C VAL A 126 -4.63 -3.07 2.27
N LEU A 127 -5.21 -1.97 1.80
CA LEU A 127 -4.66 -1.10 0.76
C LEU A 127 -4.22 0.24 1.37
N THR A 128 -3.01 0.68 1.05
CA THR A 128 -2.56 2.04 1.38
C THR A 128 -1.54 2.55 0.36
N PHE A 129 -1.06 3.77 0.57
CA PHE A 129 -0.13 4.47 -0.31
C PHE A 129 1.23 4.63 0.39
N LEU A 130 2.32 4.59 -0.38
CA LEU A 130 3.69 4.71 0.14
C LEU A 130 4.28 6.13 0.06
N SER A 131 3.64 7.02 -0.71
CA SER A 131 4.07 8.42 -0.82
C SER A 131 3.61 9.23 0.38
N VAL A 132 4.35 10.28 0.70
CA VAL A 132 4.01 11.23 1.78
C VAL A 132 2.74 12.03 1.49
N SER A 133 2.28 12.06 0.25
CA SER A 133 1.05 12.75 -0.15
C SER A 133 0.35 12.04 -1.30
N THR A 134 -0.97 11.96 -1.18
CA THR A 134 -1.90 11.58 -2.24
C THR A 134 -2.84 12.75 -2.55
N MET A 135 -3.38 12.80 -3.76
CA MET A 135 -4.29 13.82 -4.24
C MET A 135 -5.53 13.07 -4.65
N ASP A 136 -6.58 13.23 -3.85
CA ASP A 136 -7.84 12.51 -4.03
C ASP A 136 -8.34 12.52 -5.49
N PRO A 137 -8.34 13.64 -6.23
CA PRO A 137 -8.82 13.66 -7.62
C PRO A 137 -8.04 12.74 -8.58
N VAL A 138 -6.80 12.37 -8.22
CA VAL A 138 -5.93 11.52 -9.03
C VAL A 138 -6.09 10.05 -8.65
N VAL A 139 -6.15 9.73 -7.36
CA VAL A 139 -6.16 8.33 -6.89
C VAL A 139 -7.56 7.73 -6.75
N VAL A 140 -8.58 8.56 -6.47
CA VAL A 140 -9.96 8.07 -6.23
C VAL A 140 -10.55 7.35 -7.44
N PRO A 141 -10.38 7.81 -8.71
CA PRO A 141 -10.89 7.06 -9.85
C PRO A 141 -10.34 5.63 -9.96
N ALA A 142 -9.03 5.46 -9.79
CA ALA A 142 -8.40 4.13 -9.78
C ALA A 142 -8.82 3.30 -8.57
N LEU A 143 -8.95 3.92 -7.39
CA LEU A 143 -9.42 3.26 -6.17
C LEU A 143 -10.86 2.76 -6.32
N ASN A 144 -11.76 3.56 -6.88
CA ASN A 144 -13.15 3.17 -7.12
C ASN A 144 -13.23 1.96 -8.05
N ARG A 145 -12.45 1.94 -9.14
CA ARG A 145 -12.36 0.76 -10.02
C ARG A 145 -11.83 -0.47 -9.30
N PHE A 146 -10.84 -0.31 -8.42
CA PHE A 146 -10.32 -1.42 -7.61
C PHE A 146 -11.42 -2.01 -6.71
N ILE A 147 -12.19 -1.16 -6.04
CA ILE A 147 -13.30 -1.60 -5.18
C ILE A 147 -14.38 -2.29 -6.00
N GLU A 148 -14.76 -1.72 -7.14
CA GLU A 148 -15.73 -2.32 -8.06
C GLU A 148 -15.27 -3.70 -8.54
N ASN A 149 -14.00 -3.81 -8.95
CA ASN A 149 -13.37 -5.05 -9.39
C ASN A 149 -13.37 -6.14 -8.31
N VAL A 150 -13.10 -5.78 -7.06
CA VAL A 150 -13.10 -6.75 -5.95
C VAL A 150 -14.51 -7.14 -5.53
N TYR A 151 -15.38 -6.17 -5.29
CA TYR A 151 -16.67 -6.40 -4.63
C TYR A 151 -17.83 -6.71 -5.58
N VAL A 152 -17.78 -6.21 -6.82
CA VAL A 152 -18.84 -6.38 -7.83
C VAL A 152 -18.44 -7.46 -8.82
N TYR A 153 -17.24 -7.37 -9.40
CA TYR A 153 -16.79 -8.32 -10.42
C TYR A 153 -16.10 -9.57 -9.84
N GLY A 154 -15.80 -9.59 -8.53
CA GLY A 154 -15.21 -10.75 -7.86
C GLY A 154 -13.79 -11.08 -8.34
N LEU A 155 -13.05 -10.10 -8.85
CA LEU A 155 -11.65 -10.28 -9.24
C LEU A 155 -10.77 -10.53 -8.02
N GLN A 156 -9.69 -11.29 -8.22
CA GLN A 156 -8.66 -11.44 -7.19
C GLN A 156 -8.03 -10.09 -6.88
N MET A 157 -7.73 -9.81 -5.61
CA MET A 157 -7.33 -8.48 -5.16
C MET A 157 -6.10 -7.95 -5.89
N TRP A 158 -5.11 -8.80 -6.18
CA TRP A 158 -3.93 -8.37 -6.94
C TRP A 158 -4.26 -8.04 -8.40
N ASP A 159 -5.04 -8.88 -9.07
CA ASP A 159 -5.46 -8.65 -10.45
C ASP A 159 -6.30 -7.39 -10.55
N ALA A 160 -7.24 -7.18 -9.62
CA ALA A 160 -8.02 -5.96 -9.49
C ALA A 160 -7.15 -4.71 -9.32
N LEU A 161 -6.06 -4.79 -8.54
CA LEU A 161 -5.13 -3.69 -8.35
C LEU A 161 -4.37 -3.39 -9.65
N GLU A 162 -3.83 -4.41 -10.32
CA GLU A 162 -3.11 -4.25 -11.58
C GLU A 162 -4.00 -3.69 -12.69
N GLU A 163 -5.28 -4.07 -12.77
CA GLU A 163 -6.21 -3.51 -13.75
C GLU A 163 -6.57 -2.05 -13.43
N SER A 164 -6.83 -1.75 -12.16
CA SER A 164 -7.36 -0.44 -11.77
C SER A 164 -6.28 0.64 -11.69
N PHE A 165 -5.17 0.34 -11.02
CA PHE A 165 -4.05 1.25 -10.86
C PHE A 165 -3.00 1.09 -11.93
N GLY A 166 -2.87 -0.11 -12.51
CA GLY A 166 -1.95 -0.30 -13.62
C GLY A 166 -2.31 0.70 -14.68
N GLU A 167 -3.50 0.63 -15.29
CA GLU A 167 -3.89 1.50 -16.40
C GLU A 167 -3.76 3.01 -16.13
N ASP A 168 -3.92 3.45 -14.88
CA ASP A 168 -3.77 4.85 -14.48
C ASP A 168 -2.33 5.22 -14.12
N ARG A 169 -1.59 5.71 -15.14
CA ARG A 169 -0.24 6.24 -14.95
C ARG A 169 -0.20 7.39 -13.94
N HIS A 170 -1.23 8.23 -13.87
CA HIS A 170 -1.21 9.42 -13.01
C HIS A 170 -1.30 9.02 -11.54
N ALA A 171 -2.17 8.05 -11.20
CA ALA A 171 -2.27 7.50 -9.85
C ALA A 171 -0.94 6.90 -9.37
N LEU A 172 -0.33 6.00 -10.14
CA LEU A 172 0.94 5.39 -9.76
C LEU A 172 2.13 6.34 -9.81
N ASN A 173 2.11 7.34 -10.70
CA ASN A 173 3.12 8.40 -10.68
C ASN A 173 2.95 9.31 -9.47
N GLN A 174 1.78 9.37 -8.84
CA GLN A 174 1.66 10.09 -7.59
C GLN A 174 2.22 9.30 -6.41
N SER A 175 1.77 8.05 -6.26
CA SER A 175 2.19 7.20 -5.16
C SER A 175 2.23 5.74 -5.58
N PRO A 176 3.28 4.99 -5.20
CA PRO A 176 3.19 3.53 -5.16
C PRO A 176 2.04 3.10 -4.24
N VAL A 177 1.40 1.99 -4.60
CA VAL A 177 0.28 1.42 -3.85
C VAL A 177 0.74 0.15 -3.16
N PHE A 178 0.62 0.13 -1.84
CA PHE A 178 0.81 -1.05 -1.01
C PHE A 178 -0.50 -1.83 -0.96
N LEU A 179 -0.41 -3.14 -1.11
CA LEU A 179 -1.51 -4.07 -0.89
C LEU A 179 -1.00 -5.29 -0.12
N SER A 180 -1.52 -5.48 1.09
CA SER A 180 -1.48 -6.77 1.78
C SER A 180 -2.79 -7.48 1.53
N PHE A 181 -2.78 -8.74 1.10
CA PHE A 181 -3.99 -9.46 0.72
C PHE A 181 -3.84 -10.97 0.90
N ALA A 182 -4.97 -11.65 1.04
CA ALA A 182 -5.04 -13.10 1.16
C ALA A 182 -5.54 -13.73 -0.15
N GLU A 183 -4.74 -14.66 -0.70
CA GLU A 183 -5.18 -15.55 -1.77
C GLU A 183 -5.68 -16.86 -1.16
N MET A 184 -6.84 -17.32 -1.60
CA MET A 184 -7.36 -18.64 -1.27
C MET A 184 -7.08 -19.60 -2.43
N LYS A 185 -6.13 -20.52 -2.24
CA LYS A 185 -5.83 -21.58 -3.22
C LYS A 185 -6.52 -22.86 -2.81
N THR A 186 -7.17 -23.51 -3.77
CA THR A 186 -7.70 -24.85 -3.56
C THR A 186 -6.66 -25.84 -4.06
N ASN A 187 -6.03 -26.58 -3.16
CA ASN A 187 -5.11 -27.64 -3.56
C ASN A 187 -5.89 -28.86 -4.08
N GLY A 188 -5.20 -29.80 -4.73
CA GLY A 188 -5.82 -31.01 -5.31
C GLY A 188 -6.74 -31.79 -4.35
N ASP A 189 -6.48 -31.69 -3.05
CA ASP A 189 -7.27 -32.32 -1.98
C ASP A 189 -8.55 -31.53 -1.61
N LYS A 190 -8.93 -30.50 -2.39
CA LYS A 190 -10.03 -29.56 -2.11
C LYS A 190 -9.88 -28.77 -0.80
N VAL A 191 -8.72 -28.86 -0.14
CA VAL A 191 -8.40 -28.04 1.03
C VAL A 191 -8.09 -26.63 0.57
N ARG A 192 -8.83 -25.66 1.12
CA ARG A 192 -8.58 -24.23 0.88
C ARG A 192 -7.42 -23.77 1.75
N GLN A 193 -6.30 -23.44 1.11
CA GLN A 193 -5.13 -22.86 1.75
C GLN A 193 -5.15 -21.34 1.57
N ARG A 194 -5.06 -20.61 2.68
CA ARG A 194 -4.94 -19.15 2.71
C ARG A 194 -3.47 -18.76 2.69
N THR A 195 -3.05 -17.99 1.70
CA THR A 195 -1.69 -17.45 1.60
C THR A 195 -1.76 -15.93 1.62
N VAL A 196 -0.98 -15.31 2.51
CA VAL A 196 -0.92 -13.84 2.60
C VAL A 196 0.27 -13.33 1.82
N HIS A 197 0.02 -12.34 0.97
CA HIS A 197 1.00 -11.62 0.18
C HIS A 197 1.01 -10.16 0.59
N THR A 198 2.17 -9.51 0.47
CA THR A 198 2.27 -8.07 0.67
C THR A 198 3.15 -7.50 -0.42
N ARG A 199 2.52 -6.79 -1.36
CA ARG A 199 3.17 -6.29 -2.57
C ARG A 199 2.97 -4.79 -2.72
N VAL A 200 3.84 -4.19 -3.49
CA VAL A 200 3.75 -2.79 -3.89
C VAL A 200 3.67 -2.74 -5.41
N LEU A 201 2.67 -2.03 -5.94
CA LEU A 201 2.59 -1.66 -7.33
C LEU A 201 3.12 -0.24 -7.49
N ALA A 202 4.08 -0.03 -8.39
CA ALA A 202 4.75 1.25 -8.55
C ALA A 202 4.98 1.61 -10.02
N TYR A 203 5.13 2.92 -10.27
CA TYR A 203 5.51 3.44 -11.58
C TYR A 203 6.95 3.95 -11.57
N SER A 204 7.78 3.36 -12.41
CA SER A 204 9.16 3.78 -12.64
C SER A 204 9.19 5.09 -13.41
N ASN A 205 9.72 6.13 -12.76
CA ASN A 205 9.92 7.43 -13.38
C ASN A 205 11.30 7.97 -13.05
N LEU A 206 12.23 7.82 -13.99
CA LEU A 206 13.61 8.30 -13.83
C LEU A 206 13.70 9.82 -13.66
N ARG A 207 12.74 10.58 -14.24
CA ARG A 207 12.71 12.05 -14.12
C ARG A 207 12.32 12.51 -12.72
N ASP A 208 11.49 11.74 -12.04
CA ASP A 208 11.03 12.03 -10.68
C ASP A 208 11.89 11.32 -9.62
N GLY A 209 13.10 10.85 -9.99
CA GLY A 209 13.99 10.17 -9.05
C GLY A 209 13.53 8.77 -8.62
N ARG A 210 12.71 8.08 -9.41
CA ARG A 210 12.13 6.77 -9.06
C ARG A 210 12.58 5.66 -10.00
N PRO A 211 13.84 5.20 -9.92
CA PRO A 211 14.29 4.03 -10.65
C PRO A 211 13.47 2.81 -10.21
N TRP A 212 12.80 2.16 -11.16
CA TRP A 212 11.95 0.99 -10.90
C TRP A 212 10.90 1.22 -9.80
N GLY A 213 10.35 2.44 -9.76
CA GLY A 213 9.25 2.79 -8.85
C GLY A 213 9.66 3.03 -7.39
N LEU A 214 10.96 2.98 -7.09
CA LEU A 214 11.49 3.16 -5.75
C LEU A 214 11.88 4.62 -5.51
N ASP A 215 11.15 5.30 -4.63
CA ASP A 215 11.47 6.67 -4.19
C ASP A 215 12.33 6.73 -2.92
N ILE A 216 12.71 5.55 -2.40
CA ILE A 216 13.63 5.37 -1.26
C ILE A 216 15.06 5.03 -1.69
N TYR A 217 15.35 5.06 -3.00
CA TYR A 217 16.69 4.80 -3.53
C TYR A 217 17.71 5.77 -2.92
N ARG A 218 18.93 5.27 -2.66
CA ARG A 218 20.04 6.06 -2.12
C ARG A 218 21.26 5.93 -3.02
N CYS A 219 22.20 6.86 -2.85
CA CYS A 219 23.50 6.73 -3.51
C CYS A 219 24.17 5.41 -3.10
N LEU A 220 24.65 4.63 -4.06
CA LEU A 220 25.34 3.36 -3.82
C LEU A 220 26.81 3.54 -3.39
N SER A 221 27.30 4.78 -3.26
CA SER A 221 28.67 5.04 -2.80
C SER A 221 28.75 4.79 -1.29
N ALA A 222 29.71 3.98 -0.83
CA ALA A 222 29.86 3.64 0.58
C ALA A 222 30.08 4.88 1.50
N ALA A 223 30.57 5.99 0.94
CA ALA A 223 30.81 7.24 1.67
C ALA A 223 29.65 8.24 1.55
N CYS A 224 28.54 7.91 0.88
CA CYS A 224 27.43 8.83 0.62
C CYS A 224 26.08 8.12 0.76
N ASN A 225 25.16 8.70 1.53
CA ASN A 225 23.79 8.19 1.71
C ASN A 225 22.73 9.15 1.13
N ALA A 226 23.08 9.83 0.03
CA ALA A 226 22.22 10.84 -0.55
C ALA A 226 20.86 10.22 -0.97
N PRO A 227 19.73 10.88 -0.65
CA PRO A 227 18.39 10.48 -1.13
C PRO A 227 18.26 10.51 -2.65
N ALA A 228 17.25 9.79 -3.15
CA ALA A 228 16.84 9.80 -4.55
C ALA A 228 16.66 11.20 -5.16
N TYR A 229 16.19 12.20 -4.40
CA TYR A 229 16.03 13.57 -4.91
C TYR A 229 17.37 14.29 -5.16
N ASN A 230 18.49 13.80 -4.63
CA ASN A 230 19.85 14.26 -4.91
C ASN A 230 20.52 13.43 -6.03
N ILE A 231 19.76 12.60 -6.75
CA ILE A 231 20.29 11.69 -7.75
C ILE A 231 19.56 11.89 -9.08
N ILE A 232 20.32 12.13 -10.13
CA ILE A 232 19.79 12.22 -11.49
C ILE A 232 19.90 10.85 -12.15
N PHE A 233 18.77 10.31 -12.60
CA PHE A 233 18.71 9.02 -13.28
C PHE A 233 18.47 9.17 -14.78
N HIS A 234 19.16 8.36 -15.57
CA HIS A 234 18.95 8.24 -17.00
C HIS A 234 19.03 6.78 -17.45
N PRO A 235 18.36 6.42 -18.56
CA PRO A 235 18.63 5.12 -19.18
C PRO A 235 20.10 5.05 -19.63
N HIS A 236 20.68 3.86 -19.51
CA HIS A 236 22.01 3.55 -20.00
C HIS A 236 21.94 2.50 -21.10
N GLY A 237 22.19 2.91 -22.34
CA GLY A 237 22.06 2.06 -23.52
C GLY A 237 20.61 1.97 -24.01
N LYS A 238 20.17 0.77 -24.39
CA LYS A 238 18.82 0.53 -24.94
C LYS A 238 17.77 0.69 -23.84
N GLN A 239 16.82 1.59 -24.07
CA GLN A 239 15.62 1.71 -23.26
C GLN A 239 14.57 0.72 -23.75
N TYR A 240 14.14 -0.17 -22.87
CA TYR A 240 13.05 -1.12 -23.12
C TYR A 240 11.73 -0.53 -22.64
N TYR A 241 10.62 -1.18 -22.97
CA TYR A 241 9.27 -0.71 -22.65
C TYR A 241 8.34 -1.86 -22.27
N GLY A 242 7.18 -1.53 -21.70
CA GLY A 242 6.22 -2.52 -21.20
C GLY A 242 6.87 -3.53 -20.25
N LYS A 243 6.57 -4.82 -20.43
CA LYS A 243 7.14 -5.91 -19.62
C LYS A 243 8.67 -6.02 -19.70
N GLN A 244 9.27 -5.54 -20.78
CA GLN A 244 10.72 -5.54 -20.93
C GLN A 244 11.38 -4.36 -20.21
N TRP A 245 10.63 -3.43 -19.61
CA TRP A 245 11.16 -2.28 -18.89
C TRP A 245 12.26 -2.64 -17.88
N VAL A 246 12.10 -3.75 -17.16
CA VAL A 246 13.07 -4.27 -16.17
C VAL A 246 14.43 -4.64 -16.77
N GLN A 247 14.53 -4.78 -18.10
CA GLN A 247 15.81 -5.00 -18.81
C GLN A 247 16.56 -3.68 -19.07
N THR A 248 15.91 -2.53 -18.86
CA THR A 248 16.54 -1.22 -18.99
C THR A 248 17.55 -1.02 -17.88
N LYS A 249 18.82 -0.87 -18.25
CA LYS A 249 19.88 -0.46 -17.32
C LYS A 249 19.81 1.03 -17.10
N ILE A 250 20.19 1.47 -15.90
CA ILE A 250 20.23 2.88 -15.54
C ILE A 250 21.68 3.35 -15.37
N LYS A 251 21.91 4.63 -15.64
CA LYS A 251 23.04 5.39 -15.11
C LYS A 251 22.49 6.41 -14.13
N TYR A 252 23.23 6.68 -13.06
CA TYR A 252 22.89 7.79 -12.18
C TYR A 252 24.13 8.65 -11.88
N GLU A 253 23.86 9.91 -11.57
CA GLU A 253 24.81 10.88 -11.05
C GLU A 253 24.29 11.41 -9.71
N CYS A 254 25.10 11.29 -8.66
CA CYS A 254 24.78 11.83 -7.35
C CYS A 254 25.27 13.27 -7.26
N LEU A 255 24.34 14.21 -7.05
CA LEU A 255 24.64 15.65 -6.94
C LEU A 255 25.39 16.00 -5.66
N GLU A 256 25.34 15.13 -4.64
CA GLU A 256 25.96 15.37 -3.34
C GLU A 256 27.44 14.99 -3.31
N CYS A 257 27.80 13.82 -3.86
CA CYS A 257 29.18 13.32 -3.85
C CYS A 257 29.85 13.26 -5.22
N GLY A 258 29.14 13.62 -6.30
CA GLY A 258 29.64 13.59 -7.68
C GLY A 258 29.85 12.19 -8.27
N VAL A 259 29.55 11.12 -7.53
CA VAL A 259 29.71 9.75 -8.02
C VAL A 259 28.75 9.49 -9.17
N VAL A 260 29.31 8.97 -10.27
CA VAL A 260 28.56 8.51 -11.43
C VAL A 260 28.66 6.99 -11.53
N GLN A 261 27.52 6.32 -11.53
CA GLN A 261 27.42 4.89 -11.77
C GLN A 261 26.69 4.63 -13.10
N LYS A 262 27.13 3.60 -13.83
CA LYS A 262 26.62 3.27 -15.16
C LYS A 262 26.23 1.81 -15.21
N ALA A 263 25.32 1.50 -16.14
CA ALA A 263 24.90 0.13 -16.45
C ALA A 263 24.33 -0.65 -15.24
N ILE A 264 23.71 0.04 -14.28
CA ILE A 264 23.06 -0.60 -13.12
C ILE A 264 21.83 -1.35 -13.62
N SER A 265 21.79 -2.65 -13.35
CA SER A 265 20.67 -3.52 -13.74
C SER A 265 19.52 -3.40 -12.73
N CYS A 266 18.30 -3.68 -13.19
CA CYS A 266 17.16 -3.85 -12.30
C CYS A 266 17.43 -5.00 -11.32
N PRO A 267 17.22 -4.80 -10.01
CA PRO A 267 17.30 -5.90 -9.06
C PRO A 267 16.34 -7.04 -9.43
N PRO A 268 16.74 -8.31 -9.26
CA PRO A 268 15.97 -9.48 -9.72
C PRO A 268 14.65 -9.69 -8.96
N TRP A 269 14.51 -9.10 -7.79
CA TRP A 269 13.30 -9.11 -6.96
C TRP A 269 12.26 -8.06 -7.37
N ILE A 270 12.58 -7.21 -8.35
CA ILE A 270 11.61 -6.30 -8.97
C ILE A 270 11.07 -6.95 -10.23
N HIS A 271 9.75 -6.99 -10.32
CA HIS A 271 9.03 -7.67 -11.38
C HIS A 271 8.28 -6.67 -12.26
N ALA A 272 8.16 -6.96 -13.55
CA ALA A 272 7.28 -6.20 -14.41
C ALA A 272 5.81 -6.50 -14.07
N ALA A 273 4.97 -5.46 -14.02
CA ALA A 273 3.52 -5.63 -13.92
C ALA A 273 2.94 -6.24 -15.20
N ARG A 274 1.76 -6.86 -15.12
CA ARG A 274 1.15 -7.57 -16.27
C ARG A 274 0.77 -6.63 -17.43
N SER A 275 0.40 -5.39 -17.13
CA SER A 275 -0.05 -4.43 -18.15
C SER A 275 1.06 -4.08 -19.14
N GLN A 276 0.72 -3.83 -20.41
CA GLN A 276 1.71 -3.55 -21.46
C GLN A 276 2.31 -2.13 -21.42
N ASN A 277 1.75 -1.28 -20.58
CA ASN A 277 2.14 0.12 -20.50
C ASN A 277 3.49 0.31 -19.79
N TYR A 278 4.08 1.47 -20.05
CA TYR A 278 5.46 1.80 -19.68
C TYR A 278 5.72 1.77 -18.17
N GLY A 279 6.88 1.24 -17.77
CA GLY A 279 7.50 1.54 -16.48
C GLY A 279 6.85 0.95 -15.22
N ARG A 280 5.80 0.14 -15.33
CA ARG A 280 5.10 -0.40 -14.15
C ARG A 280 5.80 -1.65 -13.63
N VAL A 281 6.05 -1.65 -12.35
CA VAL A 281 6.72 -2.74 -11.66
C VAL A 281 6.05 -3.04 -10.34
N TRP A 282 6.34 -4.20 -9.80
CA TRP A 282 5.95 -4.57 -8.45
C TRP A 282 7.06 -5.33 -7.74
N TYR A 283 6.99 -5.35 -6.42
CA TYR A 283 7.91 -6.07 -5.55
C TYR A 283 7.23 -6.39 -4.22
N GLU A 284 7.77 -7.34 -3.48
CA GLU A 284 7.30 -7.68 -2.12
C GLU A 284 7.72 -6.59 -1.11
N TRP A 285 6.92 -6.42 -0.05
CA TRP A 285 7.13 -5.39 0.98
C TRP A 285 6.80 -5.90 2.38
N PRO A 286 7.48 -5.43 3.45
CA PRO A 286 8.66 -4.58 3.46
C PRO A 286 9.88 -5.18 2.75
N LEU A 287 10.83 -4.33 2.35
CA LEU A 287 12.07 -4.81 1.73
C LEU A 287 12.93 -5.56 2.74
N SER A 288 13.53 -6.68 2.31
CA SER A 288 14.54 -7.39 3.09
C SER A 288 15.81 -6.53 3.25
N ALA A 289 16.67 -6.88 4.21
CA ALA A 289 17.96 -6.21 4.37
C ALA A 289 18.83 -6.29 3.10
N GLU A 290 18.71 -7.38 2.34
CA GLU A 290 19.39 -7.54 1.05
C GLU A 290 18.82 -6.59 0.00
N HIS A 291 17.49 -6.56 -0.16
CA HIS A 291 16.83 -5.65 -1.11
C HIS A 291 17.13 -4.18 -0.79
N LYS A 292 17.24 -3.83 0.50
CA LYS A 292 17.63 -2.48 0.95
C LYS A 292 19.07 -2.14 0.54
N ARG A 293 20.01 -3.08 0.69
CA ARG A 293 21.40 -2.88 0.24
C ARG A 293 21.50 -2.69 -1.27
N ASP A 294 20.74 -3.44 -2.06
CA ASP A 294 20.71 -3.32 -3.53
C ASP A 294 20.33 -1.91 -4.02
N ILE A 295 19.65 -1.13 -3.17
CA ILE A 295 19.18 0.23 -3.48
C ILE A 295 19.87 1.30 -2.63
N GLY A 296 21.00 0.94 -1.99
CA GLY A 296 21.88 1.86 -1.28
C GLY A 296 21.48 2.18 0.15
N ILE A 297 20.47 1.50 0.71
CA ILE A 297 20.11 1.67 2.11
C ILE A 297 20.99 0.76 2.96
N ILE A 298 21.88 1.38 3.73
CA ILE A 298 22.69 0.71 4.74
C ILE A 298 21.85 0.61 6.01
N CYS A 299 21.55 -0.62 6.44
CA CYS A 299 20.87 -0.93 7.70
C CYS A 299 21.87 -1.28 8.79
#